data_AF-A0A2U2CAA7-F1
#
_entry.id   AF-A0A2U2CAA7-F1
#
_cell.length_a   1.000
_cell.length_b   1.000
_cell.length_c   1.000
_cell.angle_alpha   90.00
_cell.angle_beta   90.00
_cell.angle_gamma   90.00
#
_symmetry.space_group_name_H-M   'P 1'
#
loop_
_entity.id
_entity.type
_entity.pdbx_description
1 polymer ?
#
loop_
_entity_poly.entity_id
_entity_poly.type
_entity_poly.pdbx_seq_one_letter_code
_entity_poly.pdbx_strand_id
1 'polypeptide(L)'
;MLLFGSAVPVLLAPLIKRSADHVGERPYGKEVIMSKITSLAVSVSICGFVAVWLFLTLGTILIWAAFVAWACFFAFGGDATAFITTIISNAFGVFVASTTAVVIISLPLGEVLGATVWPALVVAVSIALYILAANFPPFASIPGTTFGYASTFAYLLQTPDRFTSEALLSISFTSSYFVVFVSMAIGTCFALASAKGSEILVGKKNEAPG
;
A
#
# COMPACT_ATOMS: atom_id res chain seq x y z
N MET A 1 31.70 20.42 36.70
CA MET A 1 32.31 20.47 35.35
C MET A 1 31.16 20.34 34.35
N LEU A 2 30.23 21.29 34.31
CA LEU A 2 30.22 22.47 33.44
C LEU A 2 30.56 22.12 31.99
N LEU A 3 29.53 22.05 31.13
CA LEU A 3 29.40 22.69 29.81
C LEU A 3 28.00 22.33 29.27
N PHE A 4 27.36 23.24 28.51
CA PHE A 4 25.94 23.25 28.06
C PHE A 4 24.93 23.84 29.04
N GLY A 5 24.89 25.18 29.15
CA GLY A 5 23.84 25.86 29.92
C GLY A 5 23.42 27.25 29.48
N SER A 6 23.92 27.82 28.37
CA SER A 6 23.61 29.25 28.08
C SER A 6 23.44 29.67 26.62
N ALA A 7 23.59 28.79 25.62
CA ALA A 7 23.59 29.22 24.21
C ALA A 7 22.27 29.00 23.44
N VAL A 8 21.30 28.25 23.99
CA VAL A 8 20.06 27.88 23.26
C VAL A 8 19.11 29.07 22.99
N PRO A 9 18.91 30.05 23.90
CA PRO A 9 17.95 31.13 23.66
C PRO A 9 18.38 32.12 22.57
N VAL A 10 19.69 32.33 22.38
CA VAL A 10 20.23 33.33 21.44
C VAL A 10 20.16 32.86 19.99
N LEU A 11 20.27 31.55 19.75
CA LEU A 11 20.24 30.95 18.40
C LEU A 11 18.82 30.91 17.80
N LEU A 12 17.78 30.91 18.64
CA LEU A 12 16.37 30.82 18.22
C LEU A 12 15.68 32.17 18.09
N ALA A 13 16.24 33.25 18.66
CA ALA A 13 15.64 34.59 18.59
C ALA A 13 15.41 35.09 17.14
N PRO A 14 16.32 34.88 16.17
CA PRO A 14 16.06 35.25 14.77
C PRO A 14 14.97 34.40 14.11
N LEU A 15 14.82 33.13 14.53
CA LEU A 15 13.82 32.20 13.99
C LEU A 15 12.42 32.48 14.55
N ILE A 16 12.32 32.91 15.80
CA ILE A 16 11.08 33.36 16.43
C ILE A 16 10.60 34.68 15.82
N LYS A 17 11.51 35.61 15.55
CA LYS A 17 11.18 36.87 14.87
C LYS A 17 10.69 36.62 13.43
N ARG A 18 11.35 35.72 12.69
CA ARG A 18 10.91 35.30 11.34
C ARG A 18 9.53 34.64 11.32
N SER A 19 9.13 33.96 12.38
CA SER A 19 7.78 33.39 12.55
C SER A 19 6.72 34.49 12.77
N ALA A 20 7.05 35.51 13.56
CA ALA A 20 6.15 36.63 13.86
C ALA A 20 5.93 37.56 12.65
N ASP A 21 6.95 37.76 11.82
CA ASP A 21 6.91 38.64 10.65
C ASP A 21 6.06 38.06 9.48
N HIS A 22 5.67 36.78 9.55
CA HIS A 22 4.78 36.12 8.58
C HIS A 22 3.30 36.11 9.00
N VAL A 23 2.96 36.69 10.16
CA VAL A 23 1.57 36.94 10.57
C VAL A 23 1.11 38.27 9.98
N GLY A 24 1.18 38.38 8.65
CA GLY A 24 0.44 39.41 7.93
C GLY A 24 -1.05 39.12 8.06
N GLU A 25 -1.84 40.15 8.34
CA GLU A 25 -3.30 40.03 8.36
C GLU A 25 -3.77 39.37 7.06
N ARG A 26 -4.46 38.23 7.19
CA ARG A 26 -5.03 37.56 6.04
C ARG A 26 -6.22 38.39 5.58
N PRO A 27 -6.18 39.01 4.37
CA PRO A 27 -7.31 39.76 3.88
C PRO A 27 -8.53 38.83 3.80
N TYR A 28 -9.63 39.27 4.40
CA TYR A 28 -10.91 38.58 4.41
C TYR A 28 -11.47 38.59 2.99
N GLY A 29 -11.19 37.51 2.23
CA GLY A 29 -11.57 37.43 0.82
C GLY A 29 -10.87 36.35 -0.02
N LYS A 30 -10.34 35.29 0.60
CA LYS A 30 -9.93 34.10 -0.17
C LYS A 30 -11.03 33.06 -0.05
N GLU A 31 -11.62 32.67 -1.19
CA GLU A 31 -12.30 31.39 -1.30
C GLU A 31 -11.44 30.34 -0.59
N VAL A 32 -12.03 29.59 0.33
CA VAL A 32 -11.33 28.55 1.10
C VAL A 32 -11.05 27.38 0.15
N ILE A 33 -10.04 27.52 -0.71
CA ILE A 33 -9.48 26.40 -1.47
C ILE A 33 -8.83 25.48 -0.44
N MET A 34 -9.48 24.35 -0.17
CA MET A 34 -8.95 23.34 0.73
C MET A 34 -7.59 22.88 0.21
N SER A 35 -6.59 22.78 1.10
CA SER A 35 -5.27 22.29 0.68
C SER A 35 -5.40 20.83 0.19
N LYS A 36 -4.59 20.43 -0.80
CA LYS A 36 -4.61 19.05 -1.34
C LYS A 36 -4.42 18.00 -0.25
N ILE A 37 -3.54 18.25 0.72
CA ILE A 37 -3.28 17.32 1.83
C ILE A 37 -4.47 17.25 2.79
N THR A 38 -5.09 18.40 3.13
CA THR A 38 -6.29 18.42 3.98
C THR A 38 -7.45 17.70 3.31
N SER A 39 -7.65 17.95 2.02
CA SER A 39 -8.68 17.30 1.22
C SER A 39 -8.51 15.79 1.18
N LEU A 40 -7.28 15.35 0.88
CA LEU A 40 -6.95 13.93 0.87
C LEU A 40 -7.14 13.31 2.26
N ALA A 41 -6.70 13.99 3.32
CA ALA A 41 -6.85 13.50 4.69
C ALA A 41 -8.32 13.29 5.06
N VAL A 42 -9.20 14.23 4.72
CA VAL A 42 -10.66 14.10 4.96
C VAL A 42 -11.23 12.93 4.16
N SER A 43 -10.94 12.88 2.86
CA SER A 43 -11.47 11.84 1.96
C SER A 43 -10.99 10.44 2.36
N VAL A 44 -9.69 10.26 2.59
CA VAL A 44 -9.08 8.98 2.99
C VAL A 44 -9.57 8.55 4.37
N SER A 45 -9.78 9.47 5.32
CA SER A 45 -10.30 9.11 6.65
C SER A 45 -11.73 8.58 6.58
N ILE A 46 -12.59 9.19 5.76
CA ILE A 46 -13.97 8.73 5.56
C ILE A 46 -13.99 7.36 4.87
N CYS A 47 -13.26 7.22 3.76
CA CYS A 47 -13.15 5.92 3.07
C CYS A 47 -12.52 4.86 3.97
N GLY A 48 -11.53 5.21 4.79
CA GLY A 48 -10.86 4.32 5.72
C GLY A 48 -11.79 3.81 6.80
N PHE A 49 -12.62 4.69 7.38
CA PHE A 49 -13.67 4.29 8.32
C PHE A 49 -14.64 3.28 7.69
N VAL A 50 -15.16 3.58 6.50
CA VAL A 50 -16.10 2.69 5.78
C VAL A 50 -15.44 1.34 5.46
N ALA A 51 -14.19 1.35 4.98
CA ALA A 51 -13.45 0.13 4.68
C ALA A 51 -13.23 -0.71 5.94
N VAL A 52 -12.76 -0.13 7.04
CA VAL A 52 -12.54 -0.85 8.30
C VAL A 52 -13.84 -1.47 8.80
N TRP A 53 -14.93 -0.69 8.83
CA TRP A 53 -16.24 -1.17 9.27
C TRP A 53 -16.74 -2.36 8.42
N LEU A 54 -16.66 -2.25 7.09
CA LEU A 54 -17.08 -3.32 6.18
C LEU A 54 -16.22 -4.58 6.35
N PHE A 55 -14.90 -4.43 6.44
CA PHE A 55 -13.98 -5.56 6.49
C PHE A 55 -14.11 -6.33 7.81
N LEU A 56 -14.29 -5.62 8.94
CA LEU A 56 -14.55 -6.25 10.23
C LEU A 56 -15.91 -6.94 10.27
N THR A 57 -16.91 -6.42 9.54
CA THR A 57 -18.24 -7.05 9.46
C THR A 57 -18.22 -8.31 8.60
N LEU A 58 -17.46 -8.34 7.50
CA LEU A 58 -17.36 -9.50 6.61
C LEU A 58 -16.43 -10.59 7.15
N GLY A 59 -15.37 -10.23 7.89
CA GLY A 59 -14.45 -11.16 8.56
C GLY A 59 -13.52 -11.99 7.65
N THR A 60 -13.77 -12.03 6.33
CA THR A 60 -13.00 -12.83 5.37
C THR A 60 -11.96 -12.04 4.59
N ILE A 61 -12.07 -10.71 4.55
CA ILE A 61 -11.21 -9.83 3.76
C ILE A 61 -10.06 -9.28 4.62
N LEU A 62 -8.86 -9.27 4.06
CA LEU A 62 -7.63 -8.87 4.73
C LEU A 62 -7.46 -7.34 4.68
N ILE A 63 -7.83 -6.66 5.75
CA ILE A 63 -7.77 -5.20 5.82
C ILE A 63 -6.37 -4.63 5.62
N TRP A 64 -5.36 -5.31 6.17
CA TRP A 64 -3.97 -4.89 6.04
C TRP A 64 -3.51 -5.00 4.57
N ALA A 65 -3.95 -6.02 3.82
CA ALA A 65 -3.63 -6.17 2.41
C ALA A 65 -4.29 -5.07 1.56
N ALA A 66 -5.53 -4.70 1.91
CA ALA A 66 -6.21 -3.56 1.29
C ALA A 66 -5.45 -2.25 1.51
N PHE A 67 -4.94 -1.99 2.72
CA PHE A 67 -4.14 -0.78 2.98
C PHE A 67 -2.79 -0.79 2.26
N VAL A 68 -2.14 -1.94 2.11
CA VAL A 68 -0.90 -2.05 1.31
C VAL A 68 -1.18 -1.69 -0.16
N ALA A 69 -2.25 -2.23 -0.75
CA ALA A 69 -2.65 -1.89 -2.11
C ALA A 69 -3.05 -0.41 -2.25
N TRP A 70 -3.71 0.15 -1.24
CA TRP A 70 -4.07 1.57 -1.19
C TRP A 70 -2.83 2.47 -1.19
N ALA A 71 -1.83 2.15 -0.37
CA ALA A 71 -0.56 2.86 -0.36
C ALA A 71 0.18 2.71 -1.70
N CYS A 72 0.18 1.51 -2.28
CA CYS A 72 0.77 1.23 -3.60
C CYS A 72 0.15 2.11 -4.69
N PHE A 73 -1.18 2.27 -4.69
CA PHE A 73 -1.89 3.12 -5.63
C PHE A 73 -1.44 4.59 -5.57
N PHE A 74 -1.35 5.15 -4.37
CA PHE A 74 -0.88 6.54 -4.22
C PHE A 74 0.62 6.68 -4.52
N ALA A 75 1.42 5.65 -4.27
CA ALA A 75 2.84 5.64 -4.65
C ALA A 75 3.05 5.70 -6.17
N PHE A 76 2.08 5.23 -6.97
CA PHE A 76 2.10 5.34 -8.44
C PHE A 76 1.41 6.60 -8.99
N GLY A 77 1.01 7.54 -8.13
CA GLY A 77 0.46 8.83 -8.53
C GLY A 77 -1.05 8.98 -8.32
N GLY A 78 -1.75 7.90 -7.98
CA GLY A 78 -3.16 7.96 -7.58
C GLY A 78 -4.17 8.29 -8.69
N ASP A 79 -3.83 8.01 -9.95
CA ASP A 79 -4.69 8.23 -11.12
C ASP A 79 -5.22 6.89 -11.72
N ALA A 80 -5.88 6.96 -12.88
CA ALA A 80 -6.39 5.77 -13.56
C ALA A 80 -5.27 4.79 -14.01
N THR A 81 -4.09 5.32 -14.37
CA THR A 81 -2.93 4.50 -14.73
C THR A 81 -2.37 3.79 -13.50
N ALA A 82 -2.31 4.49 -12.37
CA ALA A 82 -1.93 3.94 -11.07
C ALA A 82 -2.89 2.82 -10.63
N PHE A 83 -4.20 2.96 -10.89
CA PHE A 83 -5.20 1.92 -10.61
C PHE A 83 -4.87 0.62 -11.33
N ILE A 84 -4.69 0.70 -12.66
CA ILE A 84 -4.39 -0.46 -13.51
C ILE A 84 -3.04 -1.07 -13.12
N THR A 85 -2.02 -0.23 -12.97
CA THR A 85 -0.66 -0.67 -12.60
C THR A 85 -0.66 -1.38 -11.26
N THR A 86 -1.37 -0.85 -10.26
CA THR A 86 -1.49 -1.45 -8.93
C THR A 86 -2.17 -2.81 -9.00
N ILE A 87 -3.33 -2.92 -9.66
CA ILE A 87 -4.05 -4.19 -9.78
C ILE A 87 -3.21 -5.25 -10.49
N ILE A 88 -2.64 -4.92 -11.66
CA ILE A 88 -1.87 -5.89 -12.46
C ILE A 88 -0.61 -6.34 -11.71
N SER A 89 0.15 -5.39 -11.18
CA SER A 89 1.40 -5.74 -10.47
C SER A 89 1.13 -6.48 -9.17
N ASN A 90 0.14 -6.08 -8.37
CA ASN A 90 -0.24 -6.81 -7.15
C ASN A 90 -0.75 -8.21 -7.49
N ALA A 91 -1.61 -8.37 -8.51
CA ALA A 91 -2.10 -9.67 -8.96
C ALA A 91 -0.95 -10.60 -9.35
N PHE A 92 0.01 -10.08 -10.12
CA PHE A 92 1.20 -10.83 -10.52
C PHE A 92 2.04 -11.25 -9.30
N GLY A 93 2.27 -10.32 -8.36
CA GLY A 93 2.95 -10.61 -7.10
C GLY A 93 2.28 -11.71 -6.28
N VAL A 94 0.94 -11.66 -6.15
CA VAL A 94 0.14 -12.67 -5.45
C VAL A 94 0.24 -14.02 -6.14
N PHE A 95 0.16 -14.04 -7.47
CA PHE A 95 0.28 -15.25 -8.26
C PHE A 95 1.66 -15.91 -8.09
N VAL A 96 2.75 -15.13 -8.21
CA VAL A 96 4.12 -15.62 -8.06
C VAL A 96 4.36 -16.14 -6.64
N ALA A 97 3.94 -15.40 -5.61
CA ALA A 97 4.12 -15.81 -4.22
C ALA A 97 3.32 -17.08 -3.88
N SER A 98 2.07 -17.17 -4.30
CA SER A 98 1.24 -18.35 -4.05
C SER A 98 1.82 -19.58 -4.76
N THR A 99 2.34 -19.40 -5.99
CA THR A 99 3.01 -20.48 -6.73
C THR A 99 4.32 -20.88 -6.06
N THR A 100 5.07 -19.91 -5.53
CA THR A 100 6.28 -20.17 -4.74
C THR A 100 5.96 -20.97 -3.48
N ALA A 101 4.89 -20.63 -2.78
CA ALA A 101 4.42 -21.39 -1.61
C ALA A 101 4.09 -22.84 -1.99
N VAL A 102 3.37 -23.06 -3.10
CA VAL A 102 3.08 -24.41 -3.62
C VAL A 102 4.37 -25.19 -3.90
N VAL A 103 5.37 -24.56 -4.54
CA VAL A 103 6.67 -25.20 -4.82
C VAL A 103 7.39 -25.59 -3.53
N ILE A 104 7.38 -24.72 -2.52
CA ILE A 104 8.02 -24.98 -1.22
C ILE A 104 7.44 -26.23 -0.56
N ILE A 105 6.12 -26.41 -0.57
CA ILE A 105 5.46 -27.54 0.10
C ILE A 105 5.40 -28.82 -0.74
N SER A 106 5.42 -28.70 -2.07
CA SER A 106 5.20 -29.86 -2.97
C SER A 106 6.49 -30.61 -3.30
N LEU A 107 7.64 -29.95 -3.19
CA LEU A 107 8.94 -30.57 -3.45
C LEU A 107 9.61 -31.00 -2.13
N PRO A 108 9.95 -32.29 -1.95
CA PRO A 108 10.50 -32.82 -0.70
C PRO A 108 11.97 -32.44 -0.45
N LEU A 109 12.49 -31.42 -1.13
CA LEU A 109 13.87 -30.96 -0.95
C LEU A 109 14.11 -30.32 0.43
N GLY A 110 13.04 -30.02 1.18
CA GLY A 110 13.10 -29.63 2.59
C GLY A 110 13.67 -30.72 3.51
N GLU A 111 13.55 -32.00 3.16
CA GLU A 111 14.12 -33.11 3.95
C GLU A 111 15.66 -33.16 3.83
N VAL A 112 16.20 -32.72 2.69
CA VAL A 112 17.65 -32.73 2.40
C VAL A 112 18.31 -31.42 2.83
N LEU A 113 17.68 -30.28 2.51
CA LEU A 113 18.23 -28.94 2.73
C LEU A 113 17.78 -28.32 4.06
N GLY A 114 16.79 -28.91 4.73
CA GLY A 114 16.23 -28.42 5.98
C GLY A 114 15.13 -27.36 5.79
N ALA A 115 14.36 -27.15 6.86
CA ALA A 115 13.14 -26.33 6.86
C ALA A 115 13.38 -24.82 6.63
N THR A 116 14.62 -24.34 6.71
CA THR A 116 14.95 -22.91 6.54
C THR A 116 15.63 -22.62 5.21
N VAL A 117 16.64 -23.42 4.83
CA VAL A 117 17.42 -23.18 3.61
C VAL A 117 16.57 -23.43 2.37
N TRP A 118 15.71 -24.47 2.39
CA TRP A 118 14.86 -24.78 1.25
C TRP A 118 13.91 -23.62 0.89
N PRO A 119 13.03 -23.13 1.79
CA PRO A 119 12.18 -21.98 1.47
C PRO A 119 12.96 -20.73 1.05
N ALA A 120 14.11 -20.46 1.69
CA ALA A 120 14.95 -19.31 1.35
C ALA A 120 15.47 -19.37 -0.10
N LEU A 121 15.90 -20.55 -0.57
CA LEU A 121 16.35 -20.73 -1.95
C LEU A 121 15.21 -20.57 -2.95
N VAL A 122 14.04 -21.17 -2.69
CA VAL A 122 12.89 -21.02 -3.59
C VAL A 122 12.46 -19.56 -3.69
N VAL A 123 12.42 -18.84 -2.57
CA VAL A 123 12.12 -17.40 -2.53
C VAL A 123 13.19 -16.58 -3.27
N ALA A 124 14.47 -16.90 -3.12
CA ALA A 124 15.54 -16.20 -3.85
C ALA A 124 15.38 -16.36 -5.37
N VAL A 125 15.07 -17.58 -5.83
CA VAL A 125 14.81 -17.87 -7.25
C VAL A 125 13.55 -17.16 -7.73
N SER A 126 12.45 -17.19 -6.97
CA SER A 126 11.19 -16.55 -7.38
C SER A 126 11.33 -15.03 -7.47
N ILE A 127 12.10 -14.40 -6.56
CA ILE A 127 12.41 -12.97 -6.60
C ILE A 127 13.17 -12.61 -7.87
N ALA A 128 14.23 -13.37 -8.19
CA ALA A 128 14.97 -13.16 -9.42
C ALA A 128 14.05 -13.27 -10.66
N LEU A 129 13.17 -14.28 -10.69
CA LEU A 129 12.26 -14.49 -11.80
C LEU A 129 11.23 -13.36 -11.98
N TYR A 130 10.58 -12.88 -10.92
CA TYR A 130 9.60 -11.79 -11.09
C TYR A 130 10.26 -10.46 -11.39
N ILE A 131 11.50 -10.22 -10.91
CA ILE A 131 12.27 -9.03 -11.29
C ILE A 131 12.62 -9.11 -12.78
N LEU A 132 13.06 -10.27 -13.28
CA LEU A 132 13.29 -10.46 -14.72
C LEU A 132 12.00 -10.32 -15.54
N ALA A 133 10.85 -10.71 -14.99
CA ALA A 133 9.55 -10.51 -15.62
C ALA A 133 9.18 -9.03 -15.76
N ALA A 134 9.81 -8.12 -15.01
CA ALA A 134 9.60 -6.67 -15.15
C ALA A 134 10.10 -6.11 -16.50
N ASN A 135 10.84 -6.89 -17.29
CA ASN A 135 11.11 -6.55 -18.69
C ASN A 135 9.84 -6.54 -19.56
N PHE A 136 8.75 -7.16 -19.12
CA PHE A 136 7.45 -7.09 -19.78
C PHE A 136 6.67 -5.87 -19.27
N PRO A 137 6.17 -4.97 -20.17
CA PRO A 137 5.52 -3.73 -19.76
C PRO A 137 4.39 -3.86 -18.72
N PRO A 138 3.52 -4.88 -18.76
CA PRO A 138 2.48 -5.05 -17.75
C PRO A 138 3.00 -5.30 -16.32
N PHE A 139 4.22 -5.84 -16.19
CA PHE A 139 4.83 -6.22 -14.90
C PHE A 139 6.01 -5.32 -14.53
N ALA A 140 6.19 -4.19 -15.21
CA ALA A 140 7.32 -3.30 -15.03
C ALA A 140 7.44 -2.73 -13.61
N SER A 141 6.34 -2.69 -12.85
CA SER A 141 6.35 -2.26 -11.46
C SER A 141 6.85 -3.37 -10.53
N ILE A 142 8.17 -3.40 -10.32
CA ILE A 142 8.82 -4.26 -9.32
C ILE A 142 8.27 -3.98 -7.90
N PRO A 143 8.10 -2.72 -7.45
CA PRO A 143 7.54 -2.45 -6.12
C PRO A 143 6.10 -2.96 -5.96
N GLY A 144 5.26 -2.76 -6.98
CA GLY A 144 3.88 -3.23 -6.96
C GLY A 144 3.78 -4.76 -6.90
N THR A 145 4.64 -5.44 -7.65
CA THR A 145 4.78 -6.90 -7.59
C THR A 145 5.24 -7.35 -6.21
N THR A 146 6.21 -6.65 -5.63
CA THR A 146 6.75 -6.97 -4.29
C THR A 146 5.69 -6.78 -3.20
N PHE A 147 4.82 -5.76 -3.29
CA PHE A 147 3.72 -5.59 -2.35
C PHE A 147 2.73 -6.76 -2.37
N GLY A 148 2.35 -7.25 -3.56
CA GLY A 148 1.50 -8.44 -3.69
C GLY A 148 2.18 -9.71 -3.16
N TYR A 149 3.48 -9.85 -3.47
CA TYR A 149 4.29 -10.98 -3.03
C TYR A 149 4.42 -11.03 -1.50
N ALA A 150 4.80 -9.91 -0.88
CA ALA A 150 4.97 -9.79 0.56
C ALA A 150 3.65 -9.98 1.31
N SER A 151 2.55 -9.42 0.79
CA SER A 151 1.22 -9.61 1.35
C SER A 151 0.84 -11.10 1.37
N THR A 152 1.11 -11.80 0.28
CA THR A 152 0.79 -13.24 0.20
C THR A 152 1.51 -14.05 1.27
N PHE A 153 2.82 -13.84 1.46
CA PHE A 153 3.55 -14.52 2.54
C PHE A 153 3.14 -14.05 3.93
N ALA A 154 2.74 -12.79 4.12
CA ALA A 154 2.18 -12.33 5.39
C ALA A 154 0.90 -13.10 5.74
N TYR A 155 -0.04 -13.25 4.79
CA TYR A 155 -1.25 -14.05 4.99
C TYR A 155 -0.91 -15.50 5.35
N LEU A 156 -0.04 -16.13 4.56
CA LEU A 156 0.32 -17.52 4.70
C LEU A 156 1.03 -17.85 6.02
N LEU A 157 1.92 -16.97 6.49
CA LEU A 157 2.75 -17.21 7.66
C LEU A 157 2.10 -16.72 8.97
N GLN A 158 1.22 -15.72 8.92
CA GLN A 158 0.61 -15.13 10.10
C GLN A 158 -0.80 -15.68 10.39
N THR A 159 -1.41 -16.37 9.42
CA THR A 159 -2.73 -16.98 9.59
C THR A 159 -2.60 -18.48 9.82
N PRO A 160 -3.16 -19.04 10.90
CA PRO A 160 -3.12 -20.47 11.17
C PRO A 160 -3.68 -21.30 10.00
N ASP A 161 -3.04 -22.45 9.75
CA ASP A 161 -3.48 -23.47 8.79
C ASP A 161 -3.61 -22.97 7.33
N ARG A 162 -2.93 -21.87 6.97
CA ARG A 162 -2.94 -21.34 5.59
C ARG A 162 -1.76 -21.76 4.74
N PHE A 163 -0.66 -22.19 5.36
CA PHE A 163 0.51 -22.73 4.66
C PHE A 163 0.44 -24.26 4.56
N THR A 164 -0.65 -24.76 3.98
CA THR A 164 -0.89 -26.20 3.74
C THR A 164 -1.31 -26.43 2.30
N SER A 165 -1.09 -27.63 1.78
CA SER A 165 -1.48 -28.03 0.42
C SER A 165 -2.97 -27.89 0.19
N GLU A 166 -3.78 -28.27 1.19
CA GLU A 166 -5.23 -28.15 1.18
C GLU A 166 -5.67 -26.70 1.06
N ALA A 167 -5.07 -25.80 1.84
CA ALA A 167 -5.43 -24.39 1.82
C ALA A 167 -5.04 -23.70 0.51
N LEU A 168 -3.80 -23.92 0.05
CA LEU A 168 -3.25 -23.28 -1.15
C LEU A 168 -3.97 -23.68 -2.43
N LEU A 169 -4.30 -24.98 -2.58
CA LEU A 169 -4.93 -25.53 -3.78
C LEU A 169 -6.47 -25.46 -3.75
N SER A 170 -7.07 -25.03 -2.64
CA SER A 170 -8.52 -24.87 -2.54
C SER A 170 -9.06 -23.80 -3.50
N ILE A 171 -10.28 -24.02 -4.01
CA ILE A 171 -11.04 -23.02 -4.78
C ILE A 171 -11.96 -22.25 -3.82
N SER A 172 -11.38 -21.67 -2.76
CA SER A 172 -12.11 -20.98 -1.70
C SER A 172 -11.34 -19.74 -1.22
N PHE A 173 -11.97 -18.89 -0.40
CA PHE A 173 -11.35 -17.74 0.28
C PHE A 173 -10.30 -18.14 1.35
N THR A 174 -9.97 -19.41 1.43
CA THR A 174 -8.80 -19.91 2.15
C THR A 174 -7.53 -19.80 1.31
N SER A 175 -7.65 -19.95 -0.02
CA SER A 175 -6.53 -19.91 -0.93
C SER A 175 -5.98 -18.49 -1.07
N SER A 176 -4.66 -18.38 -0.91
CA SER A 176 -3.94 -17.11 -0.97
C SER A 176 -4.09 -16.41 -2.32
N TYR A 177 -4.31 -17.17 -3.40
CA TYR A 177 -4.58 -16.63 -4.73
C TYR A 177 -5.80 -15.69 -4.74
N PHE A 178 -6.88 -16.09 -4.06
CA PHE A 178 -8.14 -15.34 -4.09
C PHE A 178 -8.22 -14.32 -2.97
N VAL A 179 -8.01 -14.74 -1.72
CA VAL A 179 -8.28 -13.86 -0.57
C VAL A 179 -7.37 -12.64 -0.56
N VAL A 180 -6.08 -12.81 -0.89
CA VAL A 180 -5.12 -11.71 -0.91
C VAL A 180 -5.41 -10.78 -2.09
N PHE A 181 -5.58 -11.32 -3.29
CA PHE A 181 -5.87 -10.51 -4.48
C PHE A 181 -7.19 -9.74 -4.34
N VAL A 182 -8.27 -10.39 -3.90
CA VAL A 182 -9.57 -9.73 -3.69
C VAL A 182 -9.45 -8.61 -2.65
N SER A 183 -8.75 -8.87 -1.54
CA SER A 183 -8.53 -7.84 -0.51
C SER A 183 -7.76 -6.64 -1.06
N MET A 184 -6.69 -6.89 -1.81
CA MET A 184 -5.89 -5.83 -2.45
C MET A 184 -6.71 -5.06 -3.49
N ALA A 185 -7.47 -5.76 -4.35
CA ALA A 185 -8.30 -5.13 -5.37
C ALA A 185 -9.39 -4.23 -4.77
N ILE A 186 -10.08 -4.68 -3.71
CA ILE A 186 -11.04 -3.86 -2.96
C ILE A 186 -10.32 -2.64 -2.35
N GLY A 187 -9.12 -2.84 -1.78
CA GLY A 187 -8.29 -1.74 -1.28
C GLY A 187 -7.96 -0.70 -2.35
N THR A 188 -7.58 -1.11 -3.55
CA THR A 188 -7.32 -0.22 -4.68
C THR A 188 -8.59 0.52 -5.13
N CYS A 189 -9.76 -0.11 -5.05
CA CYS A 189 -11.05 0.56 -5.29
C CYS A 189 -11.33 1.67 -4.27
N PHE A 190 -11.11 1.41 -2.98
CA PHE A 190 -11.20 2.45 -1.95
C PHE A 190 -10.16 3.55 -2.15
N ALA A 191 -8.97 3.20 -2.62
CA ALA A 191 -7.93 4.16 -2.95
C ALA A 191 -8.37 5.13 -4.05
N LEU A 192 -8.89 4.60 -5.16
CA LEU A 192 -9.44 5.40 -6.24
C LEU A 192 -10.63 6.25 -5.78
N ALA A 193 -11.53 5.69 -4.97
CA ALA A 193 -12.66 6.44 -4.41
C ALA A 193 -12.18 7.62 -3.56
N SER A 194 -11.17 7.40 -2.71
CA SER A 194 -10.61 8.44 -1.86
C SER A 194 -9.85 9.52 -2.65
N ALA A 195 -9.16 9.15 -3.74
CA ALA A 195 -8.53 10.11 -4.64
C ALA A 195 -9.57 11.02 -5.30
N LYS A 196 -10.62 10.43 -5.86
CA LYS A 196 -11.75 11.18 -6.46
C LYS A 196 -12.46 12.07 -5.45
N GLY A 197 -12.70 11.57 -4.24
CA GLY A 197 -13.29 12.37 -3.16
C GLY A 197 -12.42 13.58 -2.79
N SER A 198 -11.09 13.41 -2.79
CA SER A 198 -10.15 14.50 -2.56
C SER A 198 -10.17 15.54 -3.68
N GLU A 199 -10.30 15.12 -4.94
CA GLU A 199 -10.41 16.06 -6.07
C GLU A 199 -11.67 16.91 -6.00
N ILE A 200 -12.81 16.30 -5.61
CA ILE A 200 -14.09 17.00 -5.43
C ILE A 200 -13.97 18.07 -4.34
N LEU A 201 -13.35 17.74 -3.21
CA LEU A 201 -13.19 18.63 -2.05
C LEU A 201 -12.22 19.81 -2.30
N VAL A 202 -11.29 19.69 -3.26
CA VAL A 202 -10.43 20.83 -3.65
C VAL A 202 -11.19 21.85 -4.51
N GLY A 203 -12.28 21.43 -5.18
CA GLY A 203 -13.10 22.27 -6.05
C GLY A 203 -12.46 22.54 -7.42
N LYS A 204 -13.23 22.45 -8.51
CA LYS A 204 -12.76 22.86 -9.85
C LYS A 204 -12.57 24.37 -9.86
N LYS A 205 -11.39 24.84 -10.29
CA LYS A 205 -11.21 26.24 -10.70
C LYS A 205 -12.18 26.48 -11.86
N ASN A 206 -13.17 27.35 -11.67
CA ASN A 206 -14.02 27.79 -12.79
C ASN A 206 -13.12 28.51 -13.78
N GLU A 207 -12.80 27.87 -14.91
CA GLU A 207 -12.21 28.55 -16.06
C GLU A 207 -13.30 29.46 -16.64
N ALA A 208 -13.19 30.75 -16.37
CA ALA A 208 -14.04 31.75 -16.99
C ALA A 208 -13.81 31.72 -18.51
N PRO A 209 -14.86 31.67 -19.35
CA PRO A 209 -14.70 31.81 -20.78
C PRO A 209 -14.18 33.23 -21.09
N GLY A 210 -13.04 33.29 -21.77
CA GLY A 210 -12.50 34.52 -22.37
C GLY A 210 -13.17 34.84 -23.69
#